data_AF-A0A5A9NRE8-F1
#
_entry.id   AF-A0A5A9NRE8-F1
#
_cell.length_a   1.000
_cell.length_b   1.000
_cell.length_c   1.000
_cell.angle_alpha   90.00
_cell.angle_beta   90.00
_cell.angle_gamma   90.00
#
_symmetry.space_group_name_H-M   'P 1'
#
loop_
_entity.id
_entity.type
_entity.pdbx_description
1 polymer ?
#
loop_
_entity_poly.entity_id
_entity_poly.type
_entity_poly.pdbx_seq_one_letter_code
_entity_poly.pdbx_strand_id
1 'polypeptide(L)'
;MNIHLIALFHAQDLKKYGFDPILDPLIHDIKVLETDGIELPISTSRVYGTICQIVGDNLGMHSILGFTESFSGHYFCRLCLTEKADAQFIYNEDDVRVILRDRTTYEQHCSELETDPQLKSTHGLKRHSTLNSLQYFHVCHNYSLDVMHDLLEGVAQFEMKLLFGYLSEKFVTQCELLSRIYSYDYGYLERKNRPTKVNLEHSGNSIGLNSIQALCLIKNIPLLFGDVVPLGDKHWHLLLLLLQILDLVLSPSISEGMTVLLKYLIIEHHELFKELYPHKNLLPKHHFMIHYPACIRKIGPLVHMWCMRFEAKHKVFKNTLKNFKNITKSLAKRHQMSIGYLWETTPLTQIECGPMKTVCWDDIVDGKKFAEVLQNSTETVMHSMNWVKIDGTEYRQHLIVCNKKILFINSTVYFVVDKLFTEHFSEHHHAFKVQRNYGLSELIKANALRFYRPFDLQCPYGSDGEYIVPSFLLV
;
A
#
# COMPACT_ATOMS: atom_id res chain seq x y z
N MET A 1 15.74 -8.35 -4.64
CA MET A 1 15.07 -7.16 -5.23
C MET A 1 14.23 -7.66 -6.38
N ASN A 2 12.90 -7.49 -6.32
CA ASN A 2 11.97 -8.22 -7.20
C ASN A 2 11.35 -7.32 -8.29
N ILE A 3 11.93 -6.14 -8.53
CA ILE A 3 11.51 -5.22 -9.58
C ILE A 3 12.68 -5.12 -10.55
N HIS A 4 12.47 -5.48 -11.80
CA HIS A 4 13.49 -5.43 -12.86
C HIS A 4 13.25 -4.23 -13.76
N LEU A 5 14.31 -3.77 -14.44
CA LEU A 5 14.19 -2.68 -15.41
C LEU A 5 13.94 -3.30 -16.78
N ILE A 6 12.84 -2.89 -17.44
CA ILE A 6 12.48 -3.36 -18.78
C ILE A 6 12.93 -2.35 -19.83
N ALA A 7 12.55 -1.08 -19.69
CA ALA A 7 12.87 -0.04 -20.67
C ALA A 7 13.14 1.32 -20.01
N LEU A 8 13.94 2.15 -20.69
CA LEU A 8 14.14 3.58 -20.40
C LEU A 8 14.11 4.35 -21.72
N PHE A 9 13.29 5.38 -21.79
CA PHE A 9 13.18 6.27 -22.95
C PHE A 9 12.99 7.72 -22.50
N HIS A 10 13.21 8.67 -23.40
CA HIS A 10 13.03 10.08 -23.08
C HIS A 10 11.57 10.49 -23.15
N ALA A 11 11.12 11.36 -22.24
CA ALA A 11 9.78 11.92 -22.31
C ALA A 11 9.54 12.70 -23.62
N GLN A 12 10.59 13.26 -24.23
CA GLN A 12 10.52 13.90 -25.54
C GLN A 12 10.20 12.89 -26.66
N ASP A 13 10.74 11.67 -26.59
CA ASP A 13 10.46 10.62 -27.57
C ASP A 13 8.99 10.20 -27.47
N LEU A 14 8.47 10.06 -26.24
CA LEU A 14 7.06 9.77 -26.03
C LEU A 14 6.15 10.85 -26.64
N LYS A 15 6.50 12.14 -26.47
CA LYS A 15 5.74 13.25 -27.08
C LYS A 15 5.80 13.26 -28.60
N LYS A 16 6.93 12.82 -29.18
CA LYS A 16 7.17 12.87 -30.63
C LYS A 16 6.60 11.66 -31.37
N TYR A 17 6.77 10.46 -30.81
CA TYR A 17 6.48 9.20 -31.49
C TYR A 17 5.29 8.44 -30.89
N GLY A 18 4.83 8.80 -29.69
CA GLY A 18 3.84 8.02 -28.95
C GLY A 18 4.42 6.75 -28.33
N PHE A 19 3.57 5.97 -27.67
CA PHE A 19 3.99 4.72 -27.02
C PHE A 19 4.25 3.59 -28.03
N ASP A 20 3.51 3.54 -29.14
CA ASP A 20 3.53 2.37 -30.01
C ASP A 20 4.92 2.04 -30.56
N PRO A 21 5.69 2.98 -31.17
CA PRO A 21 7.04 2.67 -31.64
C PRO A 21 8.03 2.41 -30.51
N ILE A 22 7.76 2.95 -29.31
CA ILE A 22 8.63 2.79 -28.13
C ILE A 22 8.45 1.41 -27.51
N LEU A 23 7.22 0.89 -27.49
CA LEU A 23 6.87 -0.40 -26.90
C LEU A 23 7.00 -1.55 -27.90
N ASP A 24 7.08 -1.29 -29.21
CA ASP A 24 7.17 -2.31 -30.25
C ASP A 24 8.22 -3.41 -29.98
N PRO A 25 9.47 -3.10 -29.58
CA PRO A 25 10.45 -4.16 -29.25
C PRO A 25 10.01 -5.03 -28.08
N LEU A 26 9.42 -4.43 -27.04
CA LEU A 26 8.93 -5.17 -25.87
C LEU A 26 7.73 -6.05 -26.24
N ILE A 27 6.81 -5.54 -27.05
CA ILE A 27 5.64 -6.30 -27.53
C ILE A 27 6.10 -7.49 -28.38
N HIS A 28 7.11 -7.30 -29.24
CA HIS A 28 7.69 -8.39 -30.01
C HIS A 28 8.29 -9.48 -29.11
N ASP A 29 9.10 -9.10 -28.12
CA ASP A 29 9.71 -10.04 -27.17
C ASP A 29 8.64 -10.81 -26.36
N ILE A 30 7.56 -10.14 -25.97
CA ILE A 30 6.44 -10.79 -25.27
C ILE A 30 5.72 -11.77 -26.18
N LYS A 31 5.49 -11.43 -27.47
CA LYS A 31 4.86 -12.36 -28.42
C LYS A 31 5.70 -13.64 -28.56
N VAL A 32 7.02 -13.52 -28.66
CA VAL A 32 7.92 -14.69 -28.66
C VAL A 32 7.77 -15.49 -27.36
N LEU A 33 7.69 -14.81 -26.22
CA LEU A 33 7.49 -15.47 -24.92
C LEU A 33 6.10 -16.15 -24.79
N GLU A 34 5.07 -15.62 -25.44
CA GLU A 34 3.70 -16.17 -25.47
C GLU A 34 3.59 -17.39 -26.39
N THR A 35 4.25 -17.38 -27.55
CA THR A 35 4.09 -18.40 -28.61
C THR A 35 5.20 -19.45 -28.61
N ASP A 36 6.45 -19.02 -28.53
CA ASP A 36 7.62 -19.87 -28.72
C ASP A 36 8.20 -20.29 -27.37
N GLY A 37 8.12 -19.41 -26.38
CA GLY A 37 8.71 -19.57 -25.06
C GLY A 37 10.25 -19.50 -25.09
N ILE A 38 10.86 -19.55 -23.90
CA ILE A 38 12.32 -19.52 -23.74
C ILE A 38 12.84 -20.82 -23.10
N GLU A 39 14.00 -21.27 -23.54
CA GLU A 39 14.70 -22.40 -22.92
C GLU A 39 15.49 -21.90 -21.72
N LEU A 40 15.28 -22.52 -20.56
CA LEU A 40 15.98 -22.19 -19.33
C LEU A 40 16.81 -23.39 -18.88
N PRO A 41 18.06 -23.20 -18.39
CA PRO A 41 18.89 -24.30 -17.88
C PRO A 41 18.26 -25.11 -16.74
N ILE A 42 17.28 -24.51 -16.05
CA ILE A 42 16.59 -25.08 -14.89
C ILE A 42 15.28 -25.81 -15.25
N SER A 43 14.91 -25.86 -16.53
CA SER A 43 13.66 -26.47 -16.99
C SER A 43 13.89 -27.36 -18.19
N THR A 44 13.32 -28.56 -18.17
CA THR A 44 13.33 -29.47 -19.33
C THR A 44 12.37 -29.04 -20.44
N SER A 45 11.39 -28.20 -20.10
CA SER A 45 10.39 -27.66 -21.02
C SER A 45 10.63 -26.17 -21.25
N ARG A 46 10.21 -25.66 -22.41
CA ARG A 46 10.18 -24.23 -22.65
C ARG A 46 9.28 -23.52 -21.65
N VAL A 47 9.72 -22.34 -21.23
CA VAL A 47 8.99 -21.48 -20.31
C VAL A 47 8.29 -20.39 -21.09
N TYR A 48 6.98 -20.29 -20.90
CA TYR A 48 6.11 -19.31 -21.52
C TYR A 48 5.71 -18.24 -20.51
N GLY A 49 5.25 -17.09 -21.00
CA GLY A 49 4.86 -15.98 -20.14
C GLY A 49 4.20 -14.85 -20.93
N THR A 50 3.55 -13.96 -20.18
CA THR A 50 2.84 -12.79 -20.72
C THR A 50 2.71 -11.70 -19.66
N ILE A 51 2.10 -10.57 -20.02
CA ILE A 51 1.71 -9.51 -19.10
C ILE A 51 0.43 -9.94 -18.38
N CYS A 52 0.51 -10.08 -17.05
CA CYS A 52 -0.67 -10.28 -16.22
C CYS A 52 -1.44 -8.96 -16.00
N GLN A 53 -0.75 -7.92 -15.54
CA GLN A 53 -1.29 -6.59 -15.28
C GLN A 53 -0.21 -5.54 -15.52
N ILE A 54 -0.62 -4.35 -15.94
CA ILE A 54 0.20 -3.13 -16.01
C ILE A 54 -0.22 -2.24 -14.85
N VAL A 55 0.74 -1.83 -14.02
CA VAL A 55 0.49 -0.98 -12.84
C VAL A 55 1.13 0.39 -13.01
N GLY A 56 0.49 1.40 -12.46
CA GLY A 56 0.93 2.80 -12.56
C GLY A 56 -0.02 3.72 -11.82
N ASP A 57 0.40 4.98 -11.65
CA ASP A 57 -0.53 6.04 -11.25
C ASP A 57 -1.62 6.20 -12.32
N ASN A 58 -2.76 6.79 -11.97
CA ASN A 58 -3.87 6.85 -12.93
C ASN A 58 -3.51 7.59 -14.21
N LEU A 59 -2.64 8.60 -14.15
CA LEU A 59 -2.25 9.36 -15.34
C LEU A 59 -1.35 8.53 -16.26
N GLY A 60 -0.38 7.82 -15.69
CA GLY A 60 0.47 6.87 -16.42
C GLY A 60 -0.34 5.73 -17.03
N MET A 61 -1.28 5.17 -16.27
CA MET A 61 -2.20 4.13 -16.75
C MET A 61 -3.07 4.61 -17.91
N HIS A 62 -3.66 5.81 -17.80
CA HIS A 62 -4.43 6.37 -18.90
C HIS A 62 -3.54 6.56 -20.14
N SER A 63 -2.35 7.12 -19.96
CA SER A 63 -1.47 7.42 -21.08
C SER A 63 -0.97 6.16 -21.79
N ILE A 64 -0.53 5.11 -21.07
CA ILE A 64 -0.02 3.88 -21.69
C ILE A 64 -1.13 3.03 -22.32
N LEU A 65 -2.32 3.00 -21.70
CA LEU A 65 -3.46 2.20 -22.18
C LEU A 65 -4.30 2.92 -23.26
N GLY A 66 -3.99 4.18 -23.58
CA GLY A 66 -4.65 4.92 -24.67
C GLY A 66 -5.91 5.70 -24.26
N PHE A 67 -6.14 5.90 -22.96
CA PHE A 67 -7.22 6.74 -22.43
C PHE A 67 -6.80 8.22 -22.29
N THR A 68 -7.78 9.10 -22.16
CA THR A 68 -7.56 10.54 -21.97
C THR A 68 -6.93 10.83 -20.61
N GLU A 69 -5.83 11.57 -20.62
CA GLU A 69 -5.07 11.94 -19.43
C GLU A 69 -5.72 13.09 -18.62
N SER A 70 -7.02 12.97 -18.30
CA SER A 70 -7.79 13.99 -17.59
C SER A 70 -8.85 13.37 -16.67
N PHE A 71 -8.78 13.71 -15.38
CA PHE A 71 -9.82 13.37 -14.40
C PHE A 71 -10.92 14.44 -14.30
N SER A 72 -10.82 15.48 -15.13
CA SER A 72 -11.83 16.53 -15.24
C SER A 72 -12.86 16.25 -16.34
N GLY A 73 -12.57 15.33 -17.25
CA GLY A 73 -13.43 14.99 -18.38
C GLY A 73 -14.72 14.26 -17.98
N HIS A 74 -15.65 14.17 -18.94
CA HIS A 74 -16.94 13.51 -18.78
C HIS A 74 -16.79 12.02 -18.41
N TYR A 75 -15.87 11.32 -19.08
CA TYR A 75 -15.53 9.93 -18.81
C TYR A 75 -14.07 9.86 -18.35
N PHE A 76 -13.87 9.62 -17.06
CA PHE A 76 -12.55 9.60 -16.43
C PHE A 76 -12.16 8.21 -15.91
N CYS A 77 -13.05 7.22 -16.00
CA CYS A 77 -12.77 5.86 -15.56
C CYS A 77 -12.36 4.97 -16.75
N ARG A 78 -11.30 4.19 -16.56
CA ARG A 78 -10.83 3.19 -17.54
C ARG A 78 -11.56 1.85 -17.46
N LEU A 79 -12.33 1.61 -16.40
CA LEU A 79 -13.03 0.35 -16.16
C LEU A 79 -14.51 0.41 -16.57
N CYS A 80 -15.13 1.60 -16.53
CA CYS A 80 -16.54 1.78 -16.84
C CYS A 80 -16.80 3.04 -17.69
N LEU A 81 -18.05 3.21 -18.08
CA LEU A 81 -18.60 4.34 -18.84
C LEU A 81 -19.45 5.27 -17.96
N THR A 82 -19.36 5.19 -16.63
CA THR A 82 -20.06 6.13 -15.74
C THR A 82 -19.56 7.56 -15.98
N GLU A 83 -20.51 8.47 -16.21
CA GLU A 83 -20.20 9.89 -16.37
C GLU A 83 -19.82 10.54 -15.05
N LYS A 84 -19.02 11.60 -15.13
CA LYS A 84 -18.59 12.37 -13.96
C LYS A 84 -19.73 12.94 -13.13
N ALA A 85 -20.84 13.32 -13.77
CA ALA A 85 -22.03 13.79 -13.07
C ALA A 85 -22.68 12.64 -12.29
N ASP A 86 -22.85 11.47 -12.92
CA ASP A 86 -23.48 10.30 -12.31
C ASP A 86 -22.62 9.68 -11.19
N ALA A 87 -21.29 9.77 -11.30
CA ALA A 87 -20.35 9.33 -10.27
C ALA A 87 -20.53 10.08 -8.92
N GLN A 88 -21.31 11.16 -8.89
CA GLN A 88 -21.69 11.85 -7.65
C GLN A 88 -22.85 11.17 -6.90
N PHE A 89 -23.52 10.20 -7.52
CA PHE A 89 -24.73 9.54 -6.99
C PHE A 89 -24.73 8.01 -7.15
N ILE A 90 -23.71 7.44 -7.80
CA ILE A 90 -23.53 5.99 -8.00
C ILE A 90 -22.32 5.53 -7.17
N TYR A 91 -22.58 4.70 -6.15
CA TYR A 91 -21.57 4.25 -5.19
C TYR A 91 -21.32 2.74 -5.21
N ASN A 92 -21.97 2.03 -6.13
CA ASN A 92 -21.94 0.59 -6.24
C ASN A 92 -21.65 0.19 -7.69
N GLU A 93 -20.64 -0.66 -7.92
CA GLU A 93 -20.35 -1.21 -9.26
C GLU A 93 -21.52 -2.03 -9.82
N ASP A 94 -22.30 -2.71 -8.96
CA ASP A 94 -23.44 -3.53 -9.41
C ASP A 94 -24.70 -2.69 -9.74
N ASP A 95 -24.62 -1.36 -9.69
CA ASP A 95 -25.70 -0.49 -10.15
C ASP A 95 -25.91 -0.67 -11.66
N VAL A 96 -27.16 -0.83 -12.09
CA VAL A 96 -27.52 -1.07 -13.51
C VAL A 96 -27.05 0.03 -14.47
N ARG A 97 -26.76 1.23 -13.94
CA ARG A 97 -26.21 2.37 -14.71
C ARG A 97 -24.71 2.28 -14.93
N VAL A 98 -24.00 1.40 -14.21
CA VAL A 98 -22.56 1.17 -14.37
C VAL A 98 -22.33 0.20 -15.51
N ILE A 99 -21.96 0.75 -16.67
CA ILE A 99 -21.59 -0.05 -17.83
C ILE A 99 -20.08 -0.27 -17.80
N LEU A 100 -19.65 -1.49 -17.50
CA LEU A 100 -18.24 -1.88 -17.57
C LEU A 100 -17.77 -1.92 -19.02
N ARG A 101 -16.53 -1.51 -19.26
CA ARG A 101 -15.91 -1.63 -20.58
C ARG A 101 -15.53 -3.07 -20.83
N ASP A 102 -15.86 -3.55 -22.02
CA ASP A 102 -15.45 -4.84 -22.54
C ASP A 102 -14.72 -4.68 -23.89
N ARG A 103 -14.41 -5.79 -24.54
CA ARG A 103 -13.72 -5.75 -25.85
C ARG A 103 -14.61 -5.16 -26.93
N THR A 104 -15.89 -5.52 -26.96
CA THR A 104 -16.82 -5.09 -27.99
C THR A 104 -17.05 -3.58 -27.95
N THR A 105 -17.35 -3.03 -26.77
CA THR A 105 -17.50 -1.58 -26.56
C THR A 105 -16.19 -0.84 -26.83
N TYR A 106 -15.05 -1.41 -26.48
CA TYR A 106 -13.74 -0.82 -26.80
C TYR A 106 -13.48 -0.76 -28.31
N GLU A 107 -13.73 -1.86 -29.03
CA GLU A 107 -13.58 -1.92 -30.49
C GLU A 107 -14.51 -0.93 -31.19
N GLN A 108 -15.76 -0.80 -30.75
CA GLN A 108 -16.68 0.21 -31.25
C GLN A 108 -16.11 1.63 -31.08
N HIS A 109 -15.63 1.97 -29.89
CA HIS A 109 -15.02 3.27 -29.62
C HIS A 109 -13.74 3.50 -30.45
N CYS A 110 -12.95 2.46 -30.71
CA CYS A 110 -11.82 2.56 -31.65
C CYS A 110 -12.30 2.86 -33.07
N SER A 111 -13.33 2.17 -33.57
CA SER A 111 -13.91 2.43 -34.89
C SER A 111 -14.47 3.86 -35.01
N GLU A 112 -15.14 4.38 -33.97
CA GLU A 112 -15.60 5.77 -33.93
C GLU A 112 -14.44 6.76 -34.15
N LEU A 113 -13.31 6.56 -33.44
CA LEU A 113 -12.11 7.40 -33.58
C LEU A 113 -11.46 7.30 -34.96
N GLU A 114 -11.50 6.12 -35.58
CA GLU A 114 -10.95 5.90 -36.93
C GLU A 114 -11.83 6.54 -38.01
N THR A 115 -13.15 6.54 -37.81
CA THR A 115 -14.11 7.09 -38.77
C THR A 115 -14.20 8.62 -38.75
N ASP A 116 -13.92 9.28 -37.62
CA ASP A 116 -13.89 10.74 -37.50
C ASP A 116 -12.50 11.26 -37.07
N PRO A 117 -11.64 11.68 -38.02
CA PRO A 117 -10.32 12.23 -37.73
C PRO A 117 -10.32 13.52 -36.88
N GLN A 118 -11.46 14.21 -36.74
CA GLN A 118 -11.59 15.39 -35.87
C GLN A 118 -11.89 15.00 -34.41
N LEU A 119 -12.36 13.78 -34.17
CA LEU A 119 -12.69 13.26 -32.85
C LEU A 119 -11.41 12.87 -32.10
N LYS A 120 -10.96 13.76 -31.20
CA LYS A 120 -9.73 13.54 -30.41
C LYS A 120 -9.88 12.46 -29.34
N SER A 121 -11.10 12.18 -28.91
CA SER A 121 -11.43 11.14 -27.93
C SER A 121 -12.93 10.84 -27.95
N THR A 122 -13.31 9.59 -27.71
CA THR A 122 -14.70 9.15 -27.49
C THR A 122 -14.77 8.40 -26.17
N HIS A 123 -15.75 8.70 -25.32
CA HIS A 123 -15.93 8.03 -24.03
C HIS A 123 -14.65 7.90 -23.20
N GLY A 124 -13.76 8.90 -23.21
CA GLY A 124 -12.48 8.87 -22.50
C GLY A 124 -11.38 8.00 -23.15
N LEU A 125 -11.64 7.35 -24.28
CA LEU A 125 -10.64 6.69 -25.12
C LEU A 125 -10.06 7.67 -26.14
N LYS A 126 -8.74 7.69 -26.30
CA LYS A 126 -8.02 8.62 -27.20
C LYS A 126 -7.39 7.90 -28.39
N ARG A 127 -7.01 6.63 -28.21
CA ARG A 127 -6.43 5.80 -29.26
C ARG A 127 -6.52 4.32 -28.90
N HIS A 128 -6.40 3.47 -29.92
CA HIS A 128 -6.12 2.06 -29.75
C HIS A 128 -4.74 1.84 -29.09
N SER A 129 -4.62 0.83 -28.22
CA SER A 129 -3.35 0.45 -27.59
C SER A 129 -2.73 -0.75 -28.31
N THR A 130 -1.47 -0.64 -28.76
CA THR A 130 -0.72 -1.75 -29.38
C THR A 130 -0.54 -2.97 -28.46
N LEU A 131 -0.67 -2.79 -27.15
CA LEU A 131 -0.66 -3.87 -26.16
C LEU A 131 -1.81 -4.87 -26.35
N ASN A 132 -2.93 -4.46 -26.97
CA ASN A 132 -4.03 -5.36 -27.31
C ASN A 132 -3.66 -6.38 -28.40
N SER A 133 -2.49 -6.24 -29.05
CA SER A 133 -2.00 -7.23 -30.02
C SER A 133 -1.36 -8.47 -29.37
N LEU A 134 -1.22 -8.48 -28.05
CA LEU A 134 -0.78 -9.64 -27.27
C LEU A 134 -1.90 -10.67 -27.15
N GLN A 135 -1.55 -11.95 -27.05
CA GLN A 135 -2.54 -13.02 -27.03
C GLN A 135 -3.34 -13.05 -25.72
N TYR A 136 -2.68 -12.79 -24.59
CA TYR A 136 -3.26 -12.99 -23.26
C TYR A 136 -3.53 -11.67 -22.51
N PHE A 137 -3.29 -10.51 -23.13
CA PHE A 137 -3.52 -9.20 -22.52
C PHE A 137 -4.49 -8.34 -23.35
N HIS A 138 -5.36 -7.60 -22.66
CA HIS A 138 -6.20 -6.56 -23.26
C HIS A 138 -6.45 -5.44 -22.25
N VAL A 139 -6.49 -4.18 -22.70
CA VAL A 139 -6.61 -3.02 -21.79
C VAL A 139 -7.89 -3.05 -20.93
N CYS A 140 -9.02 -3.54 -21.46
CA CYS A 140 -10.27 -3.71 -20.69
C CYS A 140 -10.20 -4.79 -19.59
N HIS A 141 -9.16 -5.64 -19.61
CA HIS A 141 -8.92 -6.66 -18.59
C HIS A 141 -7.74 -6.29 -17.65
N ASN A 142 -7.34 -5.01 -17.65
CA ASN A 142 -6.34 -4.48 -16.75
C ASN A 142 -7.01 -3.87 -15.49
N TYR A 143 -7.23 -4.71 -14.48
CA TYR A 143 -7.94 -4.40 -13.23
C TYR A 143 -7.06 -3.79 -12.14
N SER A 144 -5.78 -3.50 -12.41
CA SER A 144 -4.93 -2.85 -11.41
C SER A 144 -5.47 -1.47 -11.08
N LEU A 145 -5.68 -1.16 -9.80
CA LEU A 145 -5.95 0.18 -9.26
C LEU A 145 -4.90 0.49 -8.20
N ASP A 146 -4.48 1.74 -8.10
CA ASP A 146 -3.37 2.11 -7.24
C ASP A 146 -3.85 2.76 -5.95
N VAL A 147 -4.05 1.91 -4.95
CA VAL A 147 -4.44 2.26 -3.58
C VAL A 147 -3.61 3.41 -3.01
N MET A 148 -2.32 3.47 -3.33
CA MET A 148 -1.44 4.53 -2.84
C MET A 148 -1.91 5.89 -3.35
N HIS A 149 -2.06 6.05 -4.67
CA HIS A 149 -2.50 7.32 -5.25
C HIS A 149 -3.98 7.60 -5.01
N ASP A 150 -4.81 6.56 -5.07
CA ASP A 150 -6.26 6.66 -4.97
C ASP A 150 -6.71 7.02 -3.54
N LEU A 151 -6.28 6.24 -2.55
CA LEU A 151 -6.60 6.48 -1.15
C LEU A 151 -5.62 7.46 -0.51
N LEU A 152 -4.33 7.12 -0.42
CA LEU A 152 -3.38 7.84 0.45
C LEU A 152 -3.03 9.24 -0.06
N GLU A 153 -2.90 9.43 -1.37
CA GLU A 153 -2.68 10.76 -1.98
C GLU A 153 -3.96 11.44 -2.46
N GLY A 154 -5.09 10.79 -2.26
CA GLY A 154 -6.39 11.24 -2.75
C GLY A 154 -7.37 11.39 -1.61
N VAL A 155 -8.23 10.38 -1.50
CA VAL A 155 -9.39 10.34 -0.60
C VAL A 155 -8.98 10.66 0.84
N ALA A 156 -7.97 9.97 1.38
CA ALA A 156 -7.53 10.14 2.76
C ALA A 156 -7.08 11.56 3.08
N GLN A 157 -6.27 12.20 2.22
CA GLN A 157 -5.84 13.58 2.46
C GLN A 157 -6.96 14.59 2.33
N PHE A 158 -7.89 14.37 1.40
CA PHE A 158 -9.04 15.21 1.23
C PHE A 158 -9.97 15.17 2.43
N GLU A 159 -10.28 13.97 2.91
CA GLU A 159 -11.17 13.79 4.05
C GLU A 159 -10.51 14.19 5.38
N MET A 160 -9.23 13.89 5.58
CA MET A 160 -8.49 14.41 6.74
C MET A 160 -8.54 15.94 6.80
N LYS A 161 -8.47 16.62 5.66
CA LYS A 161 -8.58 18.08 5.60
C LYS A 161 -9.96 18.57 6.06
N LEU A 162 -11.03 17.93 5.58
CA LEU A 162 -12.40 18.26 5.96
C LEU A 162 -12.64 17.98 7.45
N LEU A 163 -12.16 16.83 7.94
CA LEU A 163 -12.22 16.45 9.34
C LEU A 163 -11.47 17.44 10.22
N PHE A 164 -10.24 17.82 9.87
CA PHE A 164 -9.47 18.80 10.66
C PHE A 164 -10.11 20.19 10.69
N GLY A 165 -10.77 20.61 9.60
CA GLY A 165 -11.61 21.81 9.60
C GLY A 165 -12.74 21.69 10.62
N TYR A 166 -13.49 20.58 10.56
CA TYR A 166 -14.58 20.29 11.49
C TYR A 166 -14.12 20.23 12.96
N LEU A 167 -13.02 19.53 13.25
CA LEU A 167 -12.44 19.45 14.60
C LEU A 167 -12.00 20.82 15.11
N SER A 168 -11.42 21.65 14.23
CA SER A 168 -10.99 23.02 14.54
C SER A 168 -12.16 23.95 14.86
N GLU A 169 -13.32 23.70 14.28
CA GLU A 169 -14.54 24.48 14.50
C GLU A 169 -15.32 24.05 15.75
N LYS A 170 -15.23 22.78 16.15
CA LYS A 170 -16.12 22.19 17.16
C LYS A 170 -15.46 21.78 18.47
N PHE A 171 -14.22 21.30 18.46
CA PHE A 171 -13.65 20.58 19.60
C PHE A 171 -12.32 21.14 20.08
N VAL A 172 -11.43 21.51 19.17
CA VAL A 172 -10.06 21.95 19.50
C VAL A 172 -9.69 23.16 18.65
N THR A 173 -8.74 23.98 19.10
CA THR A 173 -8.22 25.06 18.23
C THR A 173 -7.30 24.48 17.15
N GLN A 174 -7.15 25.17 16.02
CA GLN A 174 -6.19 24.76 14.97
C GLN A 174 -4.76 24.62 15.51
N CYS A 175 -4.34 25.50 16.44
CA CYS A 175 -3.04 25.44 17.08
C CYS A 175 -2.88 24.17 17.94
N GLU A 176 -3.92 23.83 18.72
CA GLU A 176 -3.92 22.61 19.53
C GLU A 176 -3.90 21.36 18.63
N LEU A 177 -4.72 21.33 17.57
CA LEU A 177 -4.76 20.24 16.61
C LEU A 177 -3.38 19.95 16.02
N LEU A 178 -2.70 20.98 15.53
CA LEU A 178 -1.35 20.84 14.99
C LEU A 178 -0.33 20.43 16.05
N SER A 179 -0.45 20.98 17.27
CA SER A 179 0.40 20.60 18.40
C SER A 179 0.29 19.11 18.72
N ARG A 180 -0.94 18.56 18.79
CA ARG A 180 -1.17 17.12 19.00
C ARG A 180 -0.52 16.29 17.91
N ILE A 181 -0.74 16.63 16.63
CA ILE A 181 -0.17 15.90 15.50
C ILE A 181 1.37 15.85 15.57
N TYR A 182 2.04 16.97 15.87
CA TYR A 182 3.50 17.03 15.84
C TYR A 182 4.19 16.50 17.09
N SER A 183 3.53 16.53 18.25
CA SER A 183 4.09 16.06 19.52
C SER A 183 3.81 14.59 19.82
N TYR A 184 2.86 13.97 19.11
CA TYR A 184 2.46 12.58 19.36
C TYR A 184 3.59 11.59 19.11
N ASP A 185 3.67 10.58 19.98
CA ASP A 185 4.58 9.46 19.81
C ASP A 185 3.94 8.36 18.96
N TYR A 186 4.16 8.43 17.65
CA TYR A 186 3.71 7.43 16.68
C TYR A 186 4.39 6.06 16.81
N GLY A 187 5.30 5.88 17.79
CA GLY A 187 6.07 4.66 17.95
C GLY A 187 7.34 4.59 17.11
N TYR A 188 8.10 3.52 17.29
CA TYR A 188 9.40 3.33 16.68
C TYR A 188 9.31 3.03 15.18
N LEU A 189 8.31 2.25 14.75
CA LEU A 189 8.16 1.83 13.36
C LEU A 189 7.75 3.01 12.48
N GLU A 190 6.86 3.86 12.97
CA GLU A 190 6.37 5.02 12.22
C GLU A 190 7.21 6.29 12.45
N ARG A 191 8.30 6.22 13.23
CA ARG A 191 9.08 7.42 13.57
C ARG A 191 9.65 8.19 12.38
N LYS A 192 9.86 7.50 11.24
CA LYS A 192 10.35 8.10 9.99
C LYS A 192 9.23 8.57 9.08
N ASN A 193 7.99 8.16 9.36
CA ASN A 193 6.80 8.44 8.58
C ASN A 193 5.91 9.49 9.26
N ARG A 194 6.35 10.05 10.39
CA ARG A 194 5.63 11.11 11.11
C ARG A 194 5.27 12.26 10.16
N PRO A 195 4.08 12.87 10.32
CA PRO A 195 3.71 14.07 9.58
C PRO A 195 4.71 15.19 9.83
N THR A 196 5.21 15.83 8.76
CA THR A 196 6.19 16.91 8.86
C THR A 196 5.57 18.29 8.74
N LYS A 197 4.62 18.47 7.81
CA LYS A 197 3.93 19.73 7.59
C LYS A 197 2.52 19.46 7.06
N VAL A 198 1.52 19.70 7.90
CA VAL A 198 0.10 19.61 7.54
C VAL A 198 -0.37 20.98 7.05
N ASN A 199 -0.86 21.05 5.81
CA ASN A 199 -1.47 22.25 5.25
C ASN A 199 -2.99 22.23 5.43
N LEU A 200 -3.50 23.14 6.24
CA LEU A 200 -4.94 23.31 6.51
C LEU A 200 -5.55 24.52 5.77
N GLU A 201 -4.81 25.18 4.88
CA GLU A 201 -5.32 26.28 4.08
C GLU A 201 -6.49 25.84 3.20
N HIS A 202 -7.45 26.73 2.95
CA HIS A 202 -8.72 26.40 2.28
C HIS A 202 -8.60 25.93 0.82
N SER A 203 -7.48 26.22 0.14
CA SER A 203 -7.30 25.88 -1.28
C SER A 203 -6.81 24.44 -1.49
N GLY A 204 -7.40 23.75 -2.46
CA GLY A 204 -7.01 22.39 -2.85
C GLY A 204 -7.47 21.28 -1.90
N ASN A 205 -7.22 20.03 -2.31
CA ASN A 205 -7.73 18.83 -1.64
C ASN A 205 -6.68 18.11 -0.78
N SER A 206 -5.42 18.52 -0.82
CA SER A 206 -4.33 17.84 -0.11
C SER A 206 -3.93 18.60 1.15
N ILE A 207 -3.45 17.86 2.15
CA ILE A 207 -2.81 18.39 3.37
C ILE A 207 -1.27 18.41 3.26
N GLY A 208 -0.71 18.16 2.06
CA GLY A 208 0.72 18.28 1.78
C GLY A 208 1.58 17.12 2.25
N LEU A 209 0.99 15.99 2.64
CA LEU A 209 1.72 14.80 3.07
C LEU A 209 2.01 13.87 1.89
N ASN A 210 3.13 13.14 1.93
CA ASN A 210 3.33 12.02 1.02
C ASN A 210 2.49 10.81 1.46
N SER A 211 2.37 9.80 0.59
CA SER A 211 1.59 8.59 0.84
C SER A 211 1.84 7.91 2.20
N ILE A 212 3.10 7.70 2.59
CA ILE A 212 3.40 6.99 3.84
C ILE A 212 3.12 7.86 5.08
N GLN A 213 3.31 9.18 4.97
CA GLN A 213 2.93 10.12 6.03
C GLN A 213 1.42 10.23 6.19
N ALA A 214 0.67 10.22 5.07
CA ALA A 214 -0.78 10.21 5.10
C ALA A 214 -1.32 8.93 5.77
N LEU A 215 -0.75 7.77 5.44
CA LEU A 215 -1.08 6.49 6.08
C LEU A 215 -0.77 6.50 7.58
N CYS A 216 0.41 7.00 7.97
CA CYS A 216 0.78 7.15 9.38
C CYS A 216 -0.20 8.07 10.12
N LEU A 217 -0.56 9.22 9.55
CA LEU A 217 -1.47 10.15 10.21
C LEU A 217 -2.87 9.57 10.36
N ILE A 218 -3.49 9.14 9.26
CA ILE A 218 -4.90 8.73 9.26
C ILE A 218 -5.17 7.61 10.26
N LYS A 219 -4.27 6.63 10.36
CA LYS A 219 -4.37 5.52 11.29
C LYS A 219 -4.28 5.91 12.76
N ASN A 220 -3.63 7.03 13.07
CA ASN A 220 -3.42 7.50 14.43
C ASN A 220 -4.34 8.67 14.82
N ILE A 221 -5.11 9.23 13.88
CA ILE A 221 -6.14 10.25 14.18
C ILE A 221 -7.07 9.78 15.31
N PRO A 222 -7.57 8.53 15.32
CA PRO A 222 -8.44 8.08 16.40
C PRO A 222 -7.80 8.14 17.80
N LEU A 223 -6.51 7.83 17.91
CA LEU A 223 -5.77 7.94 19.18
C LEU A 223 -5.39 9.39 19.53
N LEU A 224 -5.21 10.25 18.53
CA LEU A 224 -4.86 11.68 18.70
C LEU A 224 -6.03 12.53 19.21
N PHE A 225 -7.25 12.22 18.77
CA PHE A 225 -8.42 13.08 18.97
C PHE A 225 -9.66 12.34 19.50
N GLY A 226 -9.59 11.03 19.73
CA GLY A 226 -10.71 10.26 20.29
C GLY A 226 -11.16 10.73 21.67
N ASP A 227 -10.30 11.39 22.43
CA ASP A 227 -10.62 11.97 23.75
C ASP A 227 -11.55 13.19 23.67
N VAL A 228 -11.50 13.97 22.58
CA VAL A 228 -12.28 15.21 22.42
C VAL A 228 -13.54 15.03 21.59
N VAL A 229 -13.63 13.95 20.81
CA VAL A 229 -14.79 13.68 19.93
C VAL A 229 -15.77 12.73 20.65
N PRO A 230 -17.06 13.10 20.79
CA PRO A 230 -18.04 12.26 21.47
C PRO A 230 -18.38 10.99 20.67
N LEU A 231 -18.79 9.94 21.39
CA LEU A 231 -19.32 8.72 20.77
C LEU A 231 -20.54 9.04 19.91
N GLY A 232 -20.61 8.45 18.72
CA GLY A 232 -21.71 8.61 17.78
C GLY A 232 -21.63 9.86 16.89
N ASP A 233 -20.53 10.61 16.92
CA ASP A 233 -20.31 11.70 15.97
C ASP A 233 -20.25 11.19 14.51
N LYS A 234 -21.02 11.80 13.62
CA LYS A 234 -21.14 11.34 12.22
C LYS A 234 -19.87 11.61 11.38
N HIS A 235 -19.14 12.70 11.65
CA HIS A 235 -17.89 12.99 10.93
C HIS A 235 -16.78 12.04 11.37
N TRP A 236 -16.81 11.65 12.65
CA TRP A 236 -15.97 10.59 13.18
C TRP A 236 -16.33 9.23 12.57
N HIS A 237 -17.62 8.89 12.46
CA HIS A 237 -18.06 7.66 11.80
C HIS A 237 -17.57 7.57 10.34
N LEU A 238 -17.59 8.68 9.61
CA LEU A 238 -17.03 8.74 8.25
C LEU A 238 -15.53 8.37 8.22
N LEU A 239 -14.73 8.90 9.16
CA LEU A 239 -13.32 8.50 9.31
C LEU A 239 -13.18 7.00 9.60
N LEU A 240 -14.01 6.46 10.51
CA LEU A 240 -13.95 5.05 10.89
C LEU A 240 -14.30 4.13 9.72
N LEU A 241 -15.28 4.49 8.89
CA LEU A 241 -15.59 3.77 7.65
C LEU A 241 -14.39 3.77 6.69
N LEU A 242 -13.73 4.92 6.51
CA LEU A 242 -12.53 5.01 5.67
C LEU A 242 -11.38 4.15 6.20
N LEU A 243 -11.20 4.08 7.53
CA LEU A 243 -10.20 3.22 8.17
C LEU A 243 -10.51 1.73 7.97
N GLN A 244 -11.77 1.32 8.09
CA GLN A 244 -12.18 -0.06 7.81
C GLN A 244 -11.94 -0.44 6.32
N ILE A 245 -12.22 0.47 5.40
CA ILE A 245 -11.89 0.31 3.98
C ILE A 245 -10.38 0.14 3.78
N LEU A 246 -9.56 0.99 4.42
CA LEU A 246 -8.10 0.91 4.36
C LEU A 246 -7.60 -0.43 4.90
N ASP A 247 -8.15 -0.92 6.01
CA ASP A 247 -7.74 -2.19 6.61
C ASP A 247 -7.99 -3.40 5.70
N LEU A 248 -9.10 -3.39 4.94
CA LEU A 248 -9.38 -4.42 3.95
C LEU A 248 -8.49 -4.31 2.71
N VAL A 249 -8.36 -3.10 2.16
CA VAL A 249 -7.65 -2.87 0.89
C VAL A 249 -6.13 -3.03 1.04
N LEU A 250 -5.58 -2.73 2.22
CA LEU A 250 -4.16 -2.90 2.54
C LEU A 250 -3.82 -4.33 3.03
N SER A 251 -4.82 -5.20 3.21
CA SER A 251 -4.57 -6.57 3.64
C SER A 251 -3.84 -7.36 2.54
N PRO A 252 -2.75 -8.08 2.87
CA PRO A 252 -2.01 -8.90 1.91
C PRO A 252 -2.77 -10.18 1.51
N SER A 253 -3.85 -10.52 2.23
CA SER A 253 -4.72 -11.65 1.96
C SER A 253 -6.17 -11.26 2.28
N ILE A 254 -7.10 -11.61 1.41
CA ILE A 254 -8.50 -11.22 1.55
C ILE A 254 -9.40 -12.36 1.07
N SER A 255 -10.44 -12.66 1.85
CA SER A 255 -11.44 -13.65 1.48
C SER A 255 -12.51 -13.07 0.57
N GLU A 256 -13.26 -13.93 -0.12
CA GLU A 256 -14.40 -13.49 -0.95
C GLU A 256 -15.45 -12.75 -0.10
N GLY A 257 -15.78 -13.24 1.10
CA GLY A 257 -16.71 -12.55 2.01
C GLY A 257 -16.24 -11.14 2.40
N MET A 258 -14.94 -10.94 2.59
CA MET A 258 -14.36 -9.62 2.85
C MET A 258 -14.51 -8.65 1.68
N THR A 259 -14.51 -9.14 0.43
CA THR A 259 -14.80 -8.27 -0.72
C THR A 259 -16.26 -7.80 -0.74
N VAL A 260 -17.19 -8.61 -0.22
CA VAL A 260 -18.60 -8.20 -0.06
C VAL A 260 -18.71 -7.14 1.03
N LEU A 261 -18.03 -7.32 2.17
CA LEU A 261 -17.95 -6.30 3.23
C LEU A 261 -17.38 -4.98 2.69
N LEU A 262 -16.26 -5.04 1.97
CA LEU A 262 -15.61 -3.86 1.37
C LEU A 262 -16.59 -3.07 0.50
N LYS A 263 -17.38 -3.75 -0.33
CA LYS A 263 -18.42 -3.13 -1.16
C LYS A 263 -19.42 -2.32 -0.33
N TYR A 264 -19.98 -2.92 0.73
CA TYR A 264 -20.96 -2.24 1.57
C TYR A 264 -20.35 -1.07 2.35
N LEU A 265 -19.12 -1.22 2.84
CA LEU A 265 -18.41 -0.12 3.50
C LEU A 265 -18.20 1.07 2.56
N ILE A 266 -17.85 0.83 1.29
CA ILE A 266 -17.70 1.91 0.30
C ILE A 266 -19.03 2.61 0.00
N ILE A 267 -20.13 1.86 -0.09
CA ILE A 267 -21.47 2.43 -0.30
C ILE A 267 -21.83 3.33 0.89
N GLU A 268 -21.77 2.80 2.11
CA GLU A 268 -22.11 3.54 3.34
C GLU A 268 -21.23 4.79 3.49
N HIS A 269 -19.93 4.65 3.22
CA HIS A 269 -18.97 5.74 3.26
C HIS A 269 -19.34 6.88 2.29
N HIS A 270 -19.62 6.57 1.02
CA HIS A 270 -19.93 7.60 0.03
C HIS A 270 -21.29 8.25 0.28
N GLU A 271 -22.29 7.49 0.73
CA GLU A 271 -23.59 8.01 1.16
C GLU A 271 -23.43 9.01 2.31
N LEU A 272 -22.71 8.62 3.37
CA LEU A 272 -22.46 9.47 4.52
C LEU A 272 -21.62 10.70 4.16
N PHE A 273 -20.60 10.54 3.29
CA PHE A 273 -19.83 11.67 2.79
C PHE A 273 -20.73 12.71 2.12
N LYS A 274 -21.66 12.27 1.26
CA LYS A 274 -22.59 13.16 0.56
C LYS A 274 -23.67 13.74 1.47
N GLU A 275 -24.05 13.03 2.53
CA GLU A 275 -24.92 13.57 3.59
C GLU A 275 -24.24 14.71 4.35
N LEU A 276 -22.99 14.52 4.79
CA LEU A 276 -22.25 15.49 5.60
C LEU A 276 -21.72 16.67 4.77
N TYR A 277 -21.37 16.42 3.51
CA TYR A 277 -20.79 17.42 2.61
C TYR A 277 -21.57 17.53 1.29
N PRO A 278 -22.85 17.94 1.30
CA PRO A 278 -23.71 17.94 0.11
C PRO A 278 -23.17 18.83 -1.02
N HIS A 279 -22.49 19.92 -0.65
CA HIS A 279 -21.88 20.88 -1.58
C HIS A 279 -20.49 20.48 -2.08
N LYS A 280 -19.90 19.40 -1.57
CA LYS A 280 -18.60 18.88 -2.03
C LYS A 280 -18.84 17.73 -3.00
N ASN A 281 -18.04 17.70 -4.05
CA ASN A 281 -18.06 16.60 -5.01
C ASN A 281 -17.12 15.50 -4.55
N LEU A 282 -17.56 14.25 -4.74
CA LEU A 282 -16.68 13.09 -4.67
C LEU A 282 -15.59 13.23 -5.74
N LEU A 283 -14.35 12.95 -5.33
CA LEU A 283 -13.22 12.90 -6.24
C LEU A 283 -13.37 11.70 -7.20
N PRO A 284 -12.80 11.77 -8.42
CA PRO A 284 -12.61 10.61 -9.30
C PRO A 284 -12.06 9.36 -8.58
N LYS A 285 -11.19 9.56 -7.60
CA LYS A 285 -10.60 8.50 -6.76
C LYS A 285 -11.62 7.80 -5.86
N HIS A 286 -12.68 8.48 -5.40
CA HIS A 286 -13.79 7.84 -4.70
C HIS A 286 -14.55 6.90 -5.63
N HIS A 287 -14.76 7.31 -6.88
CA HIS A 287 -15.40 6.45 -7.87
C HIS A 287 -14.56 5.21 -8.15
N PHE A 288 -13.22 5.32 -8.22
CA PHE A 288 -12.36 4.14 -8.39
C PHE A 288 -12.51 3.11 -7.26
N MET A 289 -12.82 3.55 -6.03
CA MET A 289 -13.05 2.63 -4.91
C MET A 289 -14.19 1.66 -5.15
N ILE A 290 -15.26 2.06 -5.87
CA ILE A 290 -16.41 1.17 -6.13
C ILE A 290 -16.00 -0.09 -6.88
N HIS A 291 -14.89 -0.01 -7.63
CA HIS A 291 -14.32 -1.12 -8.40
C HIS A 291 -13.39 -2.03 -7.60
N TYR A 292 -12.96 -1.63 -6.39
CA TYR A 292 -12.01 -2.43 -5.60
C TYR A 292 -12.51 -3.85 -5.32
N PRO A 293 -13.77 -4.10 -4.91
CA PRO A 293 -14.24 -5.46 -4.67
C PRO A 293 -14.10 -6.37 -5.88
N ALA A 294 -14.53 -5.91 -7.06
CA ALA A 294 -14.47 -6.69 -8.29
C ALA A 294 -13.02 -6.90 -8.76
N CYS A 295 -12.20 -5.85 -8.73
CA CYS A 295 -10.78 -5.97 -9.05
C CYS A 295 -10.08 -6.98 -8.14
N ILE A 296 -10.32 -6.94 -6.83
CA ILE A 296 -9.73 -7.90 -5.89
C ILE A 296 -10.11 -9.34 -6.23
N ARG A 297 -11.37 -9.60 -6.60
CA ARG A 297 -11.81 -10.95 -7.03
C ARG A 297 -11.12 -11.42 -8.32
N LYS A 298 -10.70 -10.49 -9.18
CA LYS A 298 -10.04 -10.81 -10.46
C LYS A 298 -8.53 -11.03 -10.32
N ILE A 299 -7.84 -10.18 -9.55
CA ILE A 299 -6.36 -10.15 -9.53
C ILE A 299 -5.75 -10.35 -8.15
N GLY A 300 -6.57 -10.59 -7.12
CA GLY A 300 -6.14 -10.68 -5.74
C GLY A 300 -5.98 -9.32 -5.04
N PRO A 301 -5.38 -9.28 -3.84
CA PRO A 301 -5.29 -8.06 -3.04
C PRO A 301 -4.56 -6.90 -3.75
N LEU A 302 -5.18 -5.71 -3.74
CA LEU A 302 -4.66 -4.54 -4.46
C LEU A 302 -3.35 -4.00 -3.89
N VAL A 303 -3.01 -4.28 -2.62
CA VAL A 303 -1.73 -3.92 -2.02
C VAL A 303 -0.53 -4.54 -2.76
N HIS A 304 -0.73 -5.63 -3.49
CA HIS A 304 0.33 -6.23 -4.33
C HIS A 304 0.53 -5.51 -5.67
N MET A 305 -0.40 -4.62 -6.04
CA MET A 305 -0.41 -3.88 -7.31
C MET A 305 -0.12 -2.37 -7.14
N TRP A 306 -0.01 -1.88 -5.91
CA TRP A 306 0.22 -0.45 -5.64
C TRP A 306 1.61 0.05 -6.08
N CYS A 307 1.74 1.36 -6.34
CA CYS A 307 2.99 1.90 -6.91
C CYS A 307 4.10 2.20 -5.90
N MET A 308 3.88 2.03 -4.59
CA MET A 308 4.80 2.50 -3.55
C MET A 308 6.25 2.00 -3.72
N ARG A 309 6.43 0.72 -4.07
CA ARG A 309 7.76 0.13 -4.29
C ARG A 309 8.39 0.55 -5.61
N PHE A 310 7.58 0.80 -6.63
CA PHE A 310 8.04 1.28 -7.93
C PHE A 310 8.55 2.72 -7.84
N GLU A 311 7.84 3.59 -7.11
CA GLU A 311 8.29 4.95 -6.85
C GLU A 311 9.57 5.00 -6.01
N ALA A 312 9.66 4.19 -4.96
CA ALA A 312 10.87 4.09 -4.16
C ALA A 312 12.08 3.69 -5.02
N LYS A 313 11.88 2.82 -6.02
CA LYS A 313 12.93 2.43 -6.97
C LYS A 313 13.40 3.58 -7.85
N HIS A 314 12.56 4.57 -8.17
CA HIS A 314 13.00 5.74 -8.94
C HIS A 314 14.13 6.52 -8.26
N LYS A 315 14.25 6.47 -6.93
CA LYS A 315 15.36 7.09 -6.19
C LYS A 315 16.74 6.59 -6.64
N VAL A 316 16.85 5.31 -7.02
CA VAL A 316 18.10 4.72 -7.54
C VAL A 316 18.55 5.45 -8.81
N PHE A 317 17.60 5.74 -9.71
CA PHE A 317 17.89 6.43 -10.95
C PHE A 317 18.16 7.92 -10.73
N LYS A 318 17.41 8.59 -9.84
CA LYS A 318 17.59 10.03 -9.53
C LYS A 318 18.95 10.33 -8.90
N ASN A 319 19.44 9.49 -7.98
CA ASN A 319 20.70 9.72 -7.26
C ASN A 319 21.97 9.42 -8.08
N THR A 320 21.81 8.82 -9.27
CA THR A 320 22.91 8.30 -10.10
C THR A 320 23.41 9.33 -11.13
N LEU A 321 22.76 10.50 -11.22
CA LEU A 321 22.95 11.49 -12.27
C LEU A 321 24.08 12.48 -11.95
N LYS A 322 25.30 12.14 -12.38
CA LYS A 322 26.43 13.10 -12.48
C LYS A 322 26.93 13.30 -13.92
N ASN A 323 26.39 12.56 -14.89
CA ASN A 323 26.69 12.66 -16.32
C ASN A 323 25.42 12.40 -17.13
N PHE A 324 25.13 13.30 -18.09
CA PHE A 324 23.88 13.31 -18.85
C PHE A 324 24.03 12.78 -20.29
N LYS A 325 25.24 12.40 -20.72
CA LYS A 325 25.46 11.82 -22.05
C LYS A 325 24.97 10.36 -22.08
N ASN A 326 24.07 10.04 -23.01
CA ASN A 326 23.48 8.69 -23.13
C ASN A 326 22.91 8.17 -21.79
N ILE A 327 22.08 9.00 -21.15
CA ILE A 327 21.57 8.76 -19.80
C ILE A 327 20.84 7.42 -19.66
N THR A 328 20.01 7.04 -20.62
CA THR A 328 19.26 5.77 -20.61
C THR A 328 20.20 4.57 -20.57
N LYS A 329 21.21 4.54 -21.44
CA LYS A 329 22.26 3.50 -21.47
C LYS A 329 23.04 3.44 -20.16
N SER A 330 23.43 4.59 -19.63
CA SER A 330 24.22 4.67 -18.38
C SER A 330 23.42 4.18 -17.18
N LEU A 331 22.16 4.61 -17.06
CA LEU A 331 21.24 4.17 -16.02
C LEU A 331 20.93 2.67 -16.12
N ALA A 332 20.66 2.16 -17.32
CA ALA A 332 20.42 0.74 -17.56
C ALA A 332 21.63 -0.11 -17.16
N LYS A 333 22.85 0.24 -17.65
CA LYS A 333 24.06 -0.52 -17.32
C LYS A 333 24.33 -0.56 -15.82
N ARG A 334 24.22 0.59 -15.14
CA ARG A 334 24.45 0.66 -13.70
C ARG A 334 23.38 -0.10 -12.90
N HIS A 335 22.12 -0.04 -13.33
CA HIS A 335 21.05 -0.83 -12.73
C HIS A 335 21.33 -2.33 -12.87
N GLN A 336 21.68 -2.81 -14.08
CA GLN A 336 21.99 -4.22 -14.31
C GLN A 336 23.21 -4.70 -13.51
N MET A 337 24.29 -3.91 -13.43
CA MET A 337 25.45 -4.23 -12.59
C MET A 337 25.07 -4.32 -11.10
N SER A 338 24.21 -3.41 -10.61
CA SER A 338 23.74 -3.44 -9.23
C SER A 338 22.89 -4.68 -8.94
N ILE A 339 22.05 -5.11 -9.89
CA ILE A 339 21.26 -6.34 -9.74
C ILE A 339 22.17 -7.56 -9.72
N GLY A 340 23.14 -7.66 -10.64
CA GLY A 340 24.10 -8.75 -10.68
C GLY A 340 24.87 -8.89 -9.36
N TYR A 341 25.42 -7.77 -8.86
CA TYR A 341 26.10 -7.74 -7.55
C TYR A 341 25.19 -8.22 -6.43
N LEU A 342 23.93 -7.77 -6.39
CA LEU A 342 23.00 -8.18 -5.34
C LEU A 342 22.70 -9.68 -5.43
N TRP A 343 22.50 -10.23 -6.62
CA TRP A 343 22.25 -11.67 -6.79
C TRP A 343 23.44 -12.54 -6.38
N GLU A 344 24.68 -12.08 -6.60
CA GLU A 344 25.88 -12.80 -6.21
C GLU A 344 26.17 -12.71 -4.70
N THR A 345 25.78 -11.61 -4.05
CA THR A 345 26.18 -11.31 -2.66
C THR A 345 25.06 -11.47 -1.63
N THR A 346 23.81 -11.60 -2.06
CA THR A 346 22.66 -11.67 -1.16
C THR A 346 22.23 -13.14 -0.98
N PRO A 347 22.44 -13.74 0.21
CA PRO A 347 21.86 -15.04 0.51
C PRO A 347 20.33 -14.95 0.58
N LEU A 348 19.66 -16.09 0.39
CA LEU A 348 18.19 -16.17 0.46
C LEU A 348 17.63 -15.72 1.81
N THR A 349 18.36 -16.01 2.89
CA THR A 349 18.03 -15.59 4.26
C THR A 349 19.07 -14.63 4.78
N GLN A 350 18.64 -13.46 5.26
CA GLN A 350 19.51 -12.43 5.79
C GLN A 350 19.22 -12.16 7.26
N ILE A 351 20.21 -12.38 8.11
CA ILE A 351 20.16 -11.99 9.53
C ILE A 351 21.23 -10.92 9.76
N GLU A 352 20.80 -9.70 10.06
CA GLU A 352 21.67 -8.63 10.55
C GLU A 352 21.39 -8.43 12.05
N CYS A 353 22.42 -8.45 12.88
CA CYS A 353 22.27 -8.32 14.33
C CYS A 353 22.96 -7.06 14.85
N GLY A 354 22.39 -6.48 15.90
CA GLY A 354 23.09 -5.47 16.70
C GLY A 354 24.25 -6.05 17.50
N PRO A 355 24.91 -5.20 18.33
CA PRO A 355 25.94 -5.65 19.26
C PRO A 355 25.44 -6.80 20.15
N MET A 356 26.24 -7.86 20.24
CA MET A 356 25.91 -9.06 21.00
C MET A 356 26.55 -9.03 22.39
N LYS A 357 25.77 -9.41 23.41
CA LYS A 357 26.25 -9.64 24.77
C LYS A 357 26.02 -11.09 25.14
N THR A 358 27.08 -11.82 25.49
CA THR A 358 26.99 -13.18 26.04
C THR A 358 26.19 -13.17 27.33
N VAL A 359 25.22 -14.08 27.43
CA VAL A 359 24.32 -14.25 28.58
C VAL A 359 24.13 -15.73 28.85
N CYS A 360 23.83 -16.09 30.10
CA CYS A 360 23.39 -17.44 30.45
C CYS A 360 21.90 -17.49 30.74
N TRP A 361 21.36 -18.69 30.97
CA TRP A 361 19.94 -18.87 31.32
C TRP A 361 19.56 -18.23 32.65
N ASP A 362 20.50 -18.10 33.59
CA ASP A 362 20.24 -17.44 34.87
C ASP A 362 20.06 -15.91 34.72
N ASP A 363 20.53 -15.30 33.62
CA ASP A 363 20.33 -13.89 33.29
C ASP A 363 18.94 -13.61 32.65
N ILE A 364 18.08 -14.63 32.55
CA ILE A 364 16.81 -14.58 31.83
C ILE A 364 15.68 -15.04 32.75
N VAL A 365 14.65 -14.21 32.88
CA VAL A 365 13.42 -14.59 33.58
C VAL A 365 12.83 -15.83 32.91
N ASP A 366 12.50 -16.85 33.71
CA ASP A 366 12.08 -18.19 33.23
C ASP A 366 13.13 -18.95 32.40
N GLY A 367 14.41 -18.55 32.44
CA GLY A 367 15.47 -19.12 31.60
C GLY A 367 15.70 -20.62 31.79
N LYS A 368 15.57 -21.14 33.03
CA LYS A 368 15.69 -22.58 33.29
C LYS A 368 14.60 -23.40 32.58
N LYS A 369 13.36 -22.91 32.61
CA LYS A 369 12.23 -23.51 31.88
C LYS A 369 12.47 -23.49 30.37
N PHE A 370 13.04 -22.41 29.84
CA PHE A 370 13.39 -22.32 28.41
C PHE A 370 14.51 -23.27 28.01
N ALA A 371 15.52 -23.48 28.87
CA ALA A 371 16.59 -24.44 28.65
C ALA A 371 16.04 -25.88 28.53
N GLU A 372 15.12 -26.26 29.43
CA GLU A 372 14.44 -27.56 29.41
C GLU A 372 13.63 -27.75 28.12
N VAL A 373 12.83 -26.75 27.71
CA VAL A 373 12.03 -26.79 26.48
C VAL A 373 12.90 -26.96 25.23
N LEU A 374 14.06 -26.31 25.20
CA LEU A 374 14.99 -26.42 24.07
C LEU A 374 15.88 -27.67 24.11
N GLN A 375 15.82 -28.47 25.17
CA GLN A 375 16.75 -29.60 25.41
C GLN A 375 18.22 -29.19 25.32
N ASN A 376 18.52 -27.92 25.64
CA ASN A 376 19.86 -27.35 25.57
C ASN A 376 20.60 -27.60 26.87
N SER A 377 21.92 -27.86 26.80
CA SER A 377 22.76 -27.87 28.00
C SER A 377 22.84 -26.46 28.61
N THR A 378 23.05 -26.38 29.91
CA THR A 378 23.34 -25.13 30.61
C THR A 378 24.61 -24.42 30.12
N GLU A 379 25.48 -25.13 29.37
CA GLU A 379 26.71 -24.61 28.75
C GLU A 379 26.50 -24.02 27.35
N THR A 380 25.26 -23.99 26.84
CA THR A 380 24.97 -23.43 25.51
C THR A 380 25.35 -21.95 25.46
N VAL A 381 26.30 -21.59 24.58
CA VAL A 381 26.67 -20.19 24.36
C VAL A 381 25.49 -19.45 23.74
N MET A 382 25.01 -18.44 24.45
CA MET A 382 23.88 -17.63 24.04
C MET A 382 24.27 -16.16 24.02
N HIS A 383 23.77 -15.46 23.02
CA HIS A 383 23.96 -14.02 22.90
C HIS A 383 22.62 -13.30 22.96
N SER A 384 22.58 -12.19 23.71
CA SER A 384 21.46 -11.26 23.72
C SER A 384 21.78 -10.01 22.91
N MET A 385 20.75 -9.41 22.32
CA MET A 385 20.86 -8.19 21.52
C MET A 385 19.63 -7.29 21.69
N ASN A 386 19.81 -6.01 21.36
CA ASN A 386 18.72 -5.03 21.44
C ASN A 386 17.86 -4.99 20.17
N TRP A 387 18.44 -5.39 19.04
CA TRP A 387 17.74 -5.49 17.76
C TRP A 387 18.35 -6.56 16.88
N VAL A 388 17.51 -7.11 16.00
CA VAL A 388 17.89 -8.03 14.92
C VAL A 388 17.02 -7.73 13.71
N LYS A 389 17.56 -7.87 12.50
CA LYS A 389 16.80 -7.76 11.26
C LYS A 389 16.84 -9.09 10.55
N ILE A 390 15.66 -9.64 10.27
CA ILE A 390 15.48 -10.92 9.58
C ILE A 390 14.75 -10.62 8.27
N ASP A 391 15.39 -10.92 7.14
CA ASP A 391 14.84 -10.74 5.78
C ASP A 391 14.27 -9.33 5.53
N GLY A 392 14.97 -8.32 6.06
CA GLY A 392 14.57 -6.91 5.94
C GLY A 392 13.71 -6.37 7.09
N THR A 393 13.14 -7.23 7.93
CA THR A 393 12.25 -6.85 9.04
C THR A 393 13.04 -6.68 10.33
N GLU A 394 13.08 -5.46 10.88
CA GLU A 394 13.77 -5.15 12.13
C GLU A 394 12.87 -5.44 13.34
N TYR A 395 13.33 -6.30 14.23
CA TYR A 395 12.79 -6.57 15.55
C TYR A 395 13.67 -5.88 16.59
N ARG A 396 13.05 -5.29 17.61
CA ARG A 396 13.72 -4.50 18.64
C ARG A 396 13.01 -4.65 19.97
N GLN A 397 13.78 -4.62 21.05
CA GLN A 397 13.22 -4.55 22.40
C GLN A 397 12.14 -3.45 22.49
N HIS A 398 11.06 -3.72 23.24
CA HIS A 398 9.83 -2.92 23.37
C HIS A 398 8.80 -3.04 22.23
N LEU A 399 9.16 -3.53 21.04
CA LEU A 399 8.15 -3.87 20.03
C LEU A 399 7.39 -5.12 20.43
N ILE A 400 6.13 -5.21 20.04
CA ILE A 400 5.32 -6.41 20.20
C ILE A 400 5.96 -7.54 19.39
N VAL A 401 5.91 -8.77 19.93
CA VAL A 401 6.69 -9.96 19.54
C VAL A 401 8.19 -9.95 19.90
N CYS A 402 8.69 -8.89 20.53
CA CYS A 402 10.05 -8.84 21.09
C CYS A 402 10.16 -7.83 22.26
N ASN A 403 9.21 -7.85 23.19
CA ASN A 403 9.10 -6.81 24.23
C ASN A 403 10.12 -6.95 25.38
N LYS A 404 10.63 -8.17 25.66
CA LYS A 404 11.61 -8.42 26.74
C LYS A 404 13.04 -8.57 26.26
N LYS A 405 13.36 -9.62 25.51
CA LYS A 405 14.75 -9.94 25.12
C LYS A 405 14.79 -10.66 23.78
N ILE A 406 15.87 -10.43 23.02
CA ILE A 406 16.15 -11.13 21.77
C ILE A 406 17.39 -11.97 21.99
N LEU A 407 17.30 -13.27 21.68
CA LEU A 407 18.35 -14.25 21.91
C LEU A 407 18.80 -14.87 20.59
N PHE A 408 20.10 -15.11 20.48
CA PHE A 408 20.72 -15.87 19.40
C PHE A 408 21.34 -17.13 20.00
N ILE A 409 20.81 -18.29 19.60
CA ILE A 409 21.18 -19.61 20.12
C ILE A 409 21.33 -20.54 18.92
N ASN A 410 22.48 -21.18 18.74
CA ASN A 410 22.73 -22.16 17.67
C ASN A 410 22.25 -21.69 16.28
N SER A 411 22.69 -20.49 15.87
CA SER A 411 22.32 -19.86 14.60
C SER A 411 20.83 -19.52 14.42
N THR A 412 20.05 -19.56 15.50
CA THR A 412 18.61 -19.32 15.50
C THR A 412 18.27 -18.12 16.39
N VAL A 413 17.38 -17.26 15.90
CA VAL A 413 16.83 -16.13 16.67
C VAL A 413 15.59 -16.57 17.45
N TYR A 414 15.57 -16.23 18.73
CA TYR A 414 14.42 -16.40 19.61
C TYR A 414 14.03 -15.07 20.25
N PHE A 415 12.74 -14.90 20.50
CA PHE A 415 12.17 -13.77 21.21
C PHE A 415 11.65 -14.25 22.57
N VAL A 416 12.11 -13.61 23.63
CA VAL A 416 11.50 -13.69 24.95
C VAL A 416 10.42 -12.62 25.00
N VAL A 417 9.18 -13.03 25.22
CA VAL A 417 8.03 -12.12 25.18
C VAL A 417 7.17 -12.27 26.43
N ASP A 418 6.64 -11.16 26.92
CA ASP A 418 5.47 -11.18 27.80
C ASP A 418 4.20 -11.27 26.97
N LYS A 419 3.29 -12.14 27.42
CA LYS A 419 2.00 -12.31 26.78
C LYS A 419 1.15 -11.06 26.94
N LEU A 420 0.65 -10.56 25.81
CA LEU A 420 -0.35 -9.50 25.75
C LEU A 420 -1.71 -10.14 25.54
N PHE A 421 -2.71 -9.67 26.28
CA PHE A 421 -4.10 -10.04 26.05
C PHE A 421 -4.84 -8.86 25.44
N THR A 422 -5.63 -9.14 24.40
CA THR A 422 -6.58 -8.19 23.85
C THR A 422 -7.79 -8.13 24.78
N GLU A 423 -8.05 -6.95 25.35
CA GLU A 423 -9.28 -6.73 26.13
C GLU A 423 -10.49 -6.67 25.18
N HIS A 424 -10.41 -5.80 24.18
CA HIS A 424 -11.41 -5.63 23.12
C HIS A 424 -10.84 -4.79 21.97
N PHE A 425 -11.56 -4.75 20.86
CA PHE A 425 -11.34 -3.74 19.82
C PHE A 425 -12.16 -2.49 20.16
N SER A 426 -11.51 -1.34 20.33
CA SER A 426 -12.18 -0.07 20.57
C SER A 426 -12.54 0.56 19.22
N GLU A 427 -13.82 0.53 18.85
CA GLU A 427 -14.29 1.13 17.59
C GLU A 427 -13.97 2.62 17.51
N HIS A 428 -14.19 3.35 18.60
CA HIS A 428 -13.95 4.79 18.69
C HIS A 428 -12.48 5.17 18.43
N HIS A 429 -11.55 4.35 18.90
CA HIS A 429 -10.11 4.52 18.68
C HIS A 429 -9.58 3.72 17.49
N HIS A 430 -10.44 2.95 16.80
CA HIS A 430 -10.07 2.01 15.75
C HIS A 430 -8.81 1.18 16.07
N ALA A 431 -8.70 0.69 17.31
CA ALA A 431 -7.49 0.05 17.82
C ALA A 431 -7.80 -1.02 18.85
N PHE A 432 -6.95 -2.03 18.96
CA PHE A 432 -7.07 -3.07 19.98
C PHE A 432 -6.54 -2.55 21.30
N LYS A 433 -7.39 -2.49 22.33
CA LYS A 433 -6.95 -2.22 23.69
C LYS A 433 -6.32 -3.48 24.26
N VAL A 434 -5.12 -3.36 24.81
CA VAL A 434 -4.34 -4.51 25.29
C VAL A 434 -3.85 -4.32 26.71
N GLN A 435 -3.61 -5.44 27.39
CA GLN A 435 -3.03 -5.47 28.72
C GLN A 435 -1.88 -6.48 28.76
N ARG A 436 -0.76 -6.07 29.39
CA ARG A 436 0.38 -6.95 29.64
C ARG A 436 0.09 -7.88 30.80
N ASN A 437 0.42 -9.16 30.62
CA ASN A 437 0.45 -10.11 31.72
C ASN A 437 1.86 -10.24 32.29
N TYR A 438 2.13 -9.49 33.34
CA TYR A 438 3.39 -9.55 34.06
C TYR A 438 3.46 -10.84 34.88
N GLY A 439 4.24 -11.82 34.41
CA GLY A 439 4.51 -13.06 35.15
C GLY A 439 4.58 -14.34 34.32
N LEU A 440 4.24 -14.29 33.03
CA LEU A 440 4.33 -15.43 32.11
C LEU A 440 5.12 -15.02 30.87
N SER A 441 6.42 -15.35 30.85
CA SER A 441 7.23 -15.19 29.66
C SER A 441 7.18 -16.44 28.79
N GLU A 442 7.10 -16.22 27.47
CA GLU A 442 7.18 -17.27 26.45
C GLU A 442 8.44 -17.07 25.61
N LEU A 443 9.01 -18.19 25.14
CA LEU A 443 10.12 -18.20 24.19
C LEU A 443 9.58 -18.58 22.81
N ILE A 444 9.63 -17.64 21.88
CA ILE A 444 9.12 -17.83 20.52
C ILE A 444 10.29 -17.87 19.54
N LYS A 445 10.33 -18.89 18.69
CA LYS A 445 11.30 -18.95 17.59
C LYS A 445 10.89 -17.97 16.50
N ALA A 446 11.81 -17.13 16.03
CA ALA A 446 11.47 -16.05 15.10
C ALA A 446 10.80 -16.54 13.80
N ASN A 447 11.22 -17.69 13.27
CA ASN A 447 10.64 -18.28 12.06
C ASN A 447 9.30 -19.01 12.30
N ALA A 448 8.82 -19.09 13.54
CA ALA A 448 7.51 -19.64 13.89
C ALA A 448 6.42 -18.56 13.98
N LEU A 449 6.79 -17.28 13.78
CA LEU A 449 5.82 -16.19 13.75
C LEU A 449 4.84 -16.38 12.59
N ARG A 450 3.54 -16.44 12.89
CA ARG A 450 2.48 -16.41 11.87
C ARG A 450 2.47 -15.07 11.14
N PHE A 451 2.71 -14.00 11.89
CA PHE A 451 2.83 -12.66 11.36
C PHE A 451 4.18 -12.07 11.72
N TYR A 452 4.98 -11.79 10.70
CA TYR A 452 6.37 -11.43 10.88
C TYR A 452 6.56 -9.94 11.20
N ARG A 453 5.60 -9.05 10.91
CA ARG A 453 5.80 -7.62 11.20
C ARG A 453 5.55 -7.33 12.68
N PRO A 454 6.47 -6.65 13.37
CA PRO A 454 6.25 -6.19 14.72
C PRO A 454 5.24 -5.03 14.75
N PHE A 455 4.71 -4.74 15.93
CA PHE A 455 3.83 -3.60 16.19
C PHE A 455 4.40 -2.73 17.31
N ASP A 456 4.08 -1.44 17.27
CA ASP A 456 4.27 -0.53 18.41
C ASP A 456 3.09 -0.63 19.37
N LEU A 457 3.36 -0.48 20.67
CA LEU A 457 2.34 -0.14 21.66
C LEU A 457 2.21 1.39 21.66
N GLN A 458 0.97 1.87 21.53
CA GLN A 458 0.67 3.30 21.48
C GLN A 458 -0.35 3.66 22.55
N CYS A 459 -0.33 4.92 22.98
CA CYS A 459 -1.28 5.45 23.96
C CYS A 459 -2.18 6.51 23.32
N PRO A 460 -3.49 6.54 23.63
CA PRO A 460 -4.35 7.66 23.25
C PRO A 460 -3.84 8.95 23.90
N TYR A 461 -4.12 10.07 23.26
CA TYR A 461 -3.75 11.38 23.80
C TYR A 461 -4.34 11.58 25.20
N GLY A 462 -3.50 11.95 26.17
CA GLY A 462 -3.92 12.19 27.56
C GLY A 462 -4.32 10.94 28.35
N SER A 463 -4.02 9.73 27.87
CA SER A 463 -4.34 8.46 28.54
C SER A 463 -3.11 7.55 28.65
N ASP A 464 -3.05 6.75 29.72
CA ASP A 464 -2.02 5.71 29.90
C ASP A 464 -2.45 4.33 29.39
N GLY A 465 -3.58 4.23 28.69
CA GLY A 465 -4.05 2.97 28.11
C GLY A 465 -3.16 2.49 26.96
N GLU A 466 -2.82 1.20 26.94
CA GLU A 466 -2.02 0.60 25.86
C GLU A 466 -2.92 0.08 24.72
N TYR A 467 -2.60 0.48 23.49
CA TYR A 467 -3.33 0.11 22.27
C TYR A 467 -2.39 -0.39 21.18
N ILE A 468 -2.94 -1.24 20.31
CA ILE A 468 -2.32 -1.68 19.07
C ILE A 468 -3.18 -1.18 17.92
N VAL A 469 -2.62 -0.29 17.11
CA VAL A 469 -3.24 0.16 15.87
C VAL A 469 -3.07 -0.91 14.80
N PRO A 470 -4.16 -1.40 14.18
CA PRO A 470 -4.07 -2.44 13.16
C PRO A 470 -3.25 -1.97 11.94
N SER A 471 -2.36 -2.83 11.46
CA SER A 471 -1.65 -2.61 10.20
C SER A 471 -2.56 -2.85 8.98
N PHE A 472 -3.55 -3.72 9.13
CA PHE A 472 -4.62 -4.08 8.22
C PHE A 472 -5.50 -5.12 8.94
N LEU A 473 -6.58 -5.58 8.32
CA LEU A 473 -7.44 -6.62 8.90
C LEU A 473 -6.67 -7.95 9.02
N LEU A 474 -6.39 -8.38 10.26
CA LEU A 474 -5.73 -9.66 10.52
C LEU A 474 -6.74 -10.80 10.32
N VAL A 475 -6.49 -11.64 9.31
CA VAL A 475 -7.28 -12.86 9.01
C VAL A 475 -6.68 -14.08 9.67
#